data_AF-A0A699R368-F1
#
_entry.id   AF-A0A699R368-F1
#
_cell.length_a   1.000
_cell.length_b   1.000
_cell.length_c   1.000
_cell.angle_alpha   90.00
_cell.angle_beta   90.00
_cell.angle_gamma   90.00
#
_symmetry.space_group_name_H-M   'P 1'
#
loop_
_entity.id
_entity.type
_entity.pdbx_description
1 polymer ?
#
loop_
_entity_poly.entity_id
_entity_poly.type
_entity_poly.pdbx_seq_one_letter_code
_entity_poly.pdbx_strand_id
1 'polypeptide(L)'
;VSDDKKAVVANLRRLAKAAGPQGVYLATDPDREGEAIAFHLCEVLGLDPRTTKRIAFQEITEKAIKAALAAPTTVDLHLVHAQEGRRAVDRLVGFTISPVLNRKLAAGLSAGRVQSVAVRLVVERERQIQQFTDTFTVPVVATLQTSHGELLRARRTAPPFATVDQAQAYLPQVGLGAGFGVLGVAKKPVERQPAPAFSTSTLQQEGVKKLRFTVQKVSDLAQKLFEGGHITYIRTDSVNLSGEATEQAQAQITAQFGAGQFQARQTKNKDGAQEAHEA
;
A
#
# COMPACT_ATOMS: atom_id res chain seq x y z
N VAL A 1 -9.25 13.95 -28.21
CA VAL A 1 -7.78 14.01 -28.00
C VAL A 1 -7.44 15.40 -27.52
N SER A 2 -6.75 15.54 -26.38
CA SER A 2 -6.31 16.84 -25.86
C SER A 2 -5.25 17.46 -26.78
N ASP A 3 -5.11 18.79 -26.75
CA ASP A 3 -4.25 19.50 -27.70
C ASP A 3 -2.78 19.06 -27.62
N ASP A 4 -2.28 18.78 -26.42
CA ASP A 4 -0.92 18.30 -26.16
C ASP A 4 -0.65 16.88 -26.70
N LYS A 5 -1.68 16.07 -26.94
CA LYS A 5 -1.54 14.69 -27.44
C LYS A 5 -1.80 14.54 -28.93
N LYS A 6 -2.27 15.59 -29.62
CA LYS A 6 -2.56 15.54 -31.07
C LYS A 6 -1.35 15.12 -31.90
N ALA A 7 -0.17 15.68 -31.62
CA ALA A 7 1.06 15.37 -32.34
C ALA A 7 1.50 13.90 -32.14
N VAL A 8 1.40 13.41 -30.90
CA VAL A 8 1.71 12.02 -30.55
C VAL A 8 0.78 11.06 -31.29
N VAL A 9 -0.53 11.33 -31.25
CA VAL A 9 -1.54 10.51 -31.95
C VAL A 9 -1.30 10.49 -33.46
N ALA A 10 -1.00 11.64 -34.07
CA ALA A 10 -0.70 11.71 -35.50
C ALA A 10 0.51 10.85 -35.88
N ASN A 11 1.57 10.89 -35.06
CA ASN A 11 2.74 10.04 -35.28
C ASN A 11 2.42 8.55 -35.10
N LEU A 12 1.69 8.18 -34.05
CA LEU A 12 1.27 6.79 -33.82
C LEU A 12 0.41 6.24 -34.95
N ARG A 13 -0.53 7.03 -35.49
CA ARG A 13 -1.35 6.63 -36.66
C ARG A 13 -0.48 6.32 -37.87
N ARG A 14 0.54 7.14 -38.14
CA ARG A 14 1.49 6.92 -39.24
C ARG A 14 2.28 5.63 -39.05
N LEU A 15 2.82 5.40 -37.84
CA LEU A 15 3.59 4.19 -37.53
C LEU A 15 2.74 2.92 -37.58
N ALA A 16 1.51 2.97 -37.03
CA ALA A 16 0.58 1.85 -37.08
C ALA A 16 0.20 1.48 -38.52
N LYS A 17 -0.03 2.47 -39.38
CA LYS A 17 -0.30 2.23 -40.81
C LYS A 17 0.89 1.59 -41.52
N ALA A 18 2.11 2.00 -41.20
CA ALA A 18 3.33 1.43 -41.78
C ALA A 18 3.60 -0.01 -41.30
N ALA A 19 3.33 -0.30 -40.02
CA ALA A 19 3.49 -1.64 -39.44
C ALA A 19 2.39 -2.63 -39.90
N GLY A 20 1.22 -2.11 -40.27
CA GLY A 20 0.04 -2.91 -40.58
C GLY A 20 -0.61 -3.52 -39.32
N PRO A 21 -1.84 -4.06 -39.43
CA PRO A 21 -2.61 -4.54 -38.27
C PRO A 21 -1.90 -5.63 -37.46
N GLN A 22 -1.11 -6.47 -38.13
CA GLN A 22 -0.39 -7.59 -37.52
C GLN A 22 0.93 -7.18 -36.85
N GLY A 23 1.42 -5.96 -37.11
CA GLY A 23 2.68 -5.43 -36.60
C GLY A 23 2.53 -4.56 -35.34
N VAL A 24 1.31 -4.34 -34.86
CA VAL A 24 1.06 -3.48 -33.68
C VAL A 24 0.86 -4.35 -32.45
N TYR A 25 1.59 -4.02 -31.39
CA TYR A 25 1.47 -4.61 -30.05
C TYR A 25 1.08 -3.52 -29.05
N LEU A 26 0.00 -3.76 -28.30
CA LEU A 26 -0.42 -2.90 -27.20
C LEU A 26 0.23 -3.42 -25.92
N ALA A 27 1.19 -2.67 -25.39
CA ALA A 27 2.02 -3.06 -24.24
C ALA A 27 1.79 -2.12 -23.04
N THR A 28 0.53 -1.85 -22.70
CA THR A 28 0.15 -1.05 -21.53
C THR A 28 0.19 -1.87 -20.24
N ASP A 29 0.16 -1.19 -19.10
CA ASP A 29 0.19 -1.82 -17.78
C ASP A 29 -0.88 -2.92 -17.59
N PRO A 30 -0.64 -3.92 -16.72
CA PRO A 30 -1.54 -5.06 -16.52
C PRO A 30 -2.74 -4.72 -15.61
N ASP A 31 -3.29 -3.50 -15.69
CA ASP A 31 -4.47 -3.08 -14.90
C ASP A 31 -5.60 -2.56 -15.79
N ARG A 32 -6.76 -2.29 -15.18
CA ARG A 32 -7.94 -1.76 -15.90
C ARG A 32 -7.71 -0.40 -16.58
N GLU A 33 -6.81 0.43 -16.05
CA GLU A 33 -6.46 1.71 -16.69
C GLU A 33 -5.59 1.46 -17.92
N GLY A 34 -4.66 0.51 -17.83
CA GLY A 34 -3.87 0.01 -18.96
C GLY A 34 -4.74 -0.59 -20.08
N GLU A 35 -5.76 -1.39 -19.75
CA GLU A 35 -6.73 -1.91 -20.72
C GLU A 35 -7.55 -0.79 -21.38
N ALA A 36 -8.03 0.19 -20.61
CA ALA A 36 -8.76 1.34 -21.18
C ALA A 36 -7.87 2.18 -22.12
N ILE A 37 -6.58 2.34 -21.81
CA ILE A 37 -5.62 2.99 -22.70
C ILE A 37 -5.43 2.17 -23.98
N ALA A 38 -5.25 0.85 -23.88
CA ALA A 38 -5.13 -0.04 -25.03
C ALA A 38 -6.37 0.03 -25.93
N PHE A 39 -7.57 0.02 -25.33
CA PHE A 39 -8.83 0.17 -26.05
C PHE A 39 -8.93 1.52 -26.79
N HIS A 40 -8.66 2.64 -26.11
CA HIS A 40 -8.69 3.95 -26.76
C HIS A 40 -7.60 4.10 -27.83
N LEU A 41 -6.45 3.42 -27.69
CA LEU A 41 -5.46 3.34 -28.77
C LEU A 41 -6.03 2.58 -29.96
N CYS A 42 -6.78 1.49 -29.78
CA CYS A 42 -7.47 0.84 -30.89
C CYS A 42 -8.41 1.80 -31.63
N GLU A 43 -9.29 2.50 -30.89
CA GLU A 43 -10.23 3.46 -31.49
C GLU A 43 -9.51 4.58 -32.24
N VAL A 44 -8.49 5.16 -31.61
CA VAL A 44 -7.74 6.29 -32.16
C VAL A 44 -6.79 5.84 -33.27
N LEU A 45 -6.36 4.60 -33.35
CA LEU A 45 -5.46 4.14 -34.41
C LEU A 45 -6.19 3.40 -35.53
N GLY A 46 -7.50 3.15 -35.38
CA GLY A 46 -8.31 2.40 -36.34
C GLY A 46 -7.98 0.90 -36.31
N LEU A 47 -7.64 0.38 -35.15
CA LEU A 47 -7.34 -1.04 -34.93
C LEU A 47 -8.57 -1.72 -34.31
N ASP A 48 -8.71 -3.03 -34.54
CA ASP A 48 -9.79 -3.81 -33.93
C ASP A 48 -9.31 -4.40 -32.59
N PRO A 49 -9.93 -4.04 -31.44
CA PRO A 49 -9.54 -4.56 -30.13
C PRO A 49 -9.66 -6.08 -29.99
N ARG A 50 -10.45 -6.73 -30.86
CA ARG A 50 -10.65 -8.19 -30.86
C ARG A 50 -9.56 -8.96 -31.59
N THR A 51 -8.72 -8.29 -32.36
CA THR A 51 -7.68 -8.93 -33.18
C THR A 51 -6.29 -8.32 -32.98
N THR A 52 -6.22 -7.10 -32.46
CA THR A 52 -4.96 -6.42 -32.16
C THR A 52 -4.26 -7.10 -30.99
N LYS A 53 -2.95 -7.36 -31.15
CA LYS A 53 -2.14 -8.05 -30.15
C LYS A 53 -1.97 -7.18 -28.90
N ARG A 54 -2.33 -7.73 -27.76
CA ARG A 54 -2.17 -7.16 -26.43
C ARG A 54 -1.15 -7.99 -25.66
N ILE A 55 -0.14 -7.35 -25.07
CA ILE A 55 0.85 -8.01 -24.22
C ILE A 55 0.93 -7.30 -22.88
N ALA A 56 0.82 -8.05 -21.79
CA ALA A 56 0.92 -7.53 -20.44
C ALA A 56 1.98 -8.31 -19.67
N PHE A 57 2.74 -7.64 -18.82
CA PHE A 57 3.79 -8.23 -18.01
C PHE A 57 3.85 -7.55 -16.65
N GLN A 58 4.25 -8.32 -15.63
CA GLN A 58 4.32 -7.86 -14.24
C GLN A 58 5.71 -7.33 -13.88
N GLU A 59 6.69 -7.55 -14.74
CA GLU A 59 8.06 -7.08 -14.60
C GLU A 59 8.67 -6.85 -15.99
N ILE A 60 9.63 -5.94 -16.08
CA ILE A 60 10.32 -5.60 -17.32
C ILE A 60 11.64 -6.38 -17.36
N THR A 61 11.53 -7.68 -17.62
CA THR A 61 12.68 -8.59 -17.81
C THR A 61 12.65 -9.20 -19.22
N GLU A 62 13.81 -9.58 -19.74
CA GLU A 62 13.90 -10.21 -21.07
C GLU A 62 13.01 -11.46 -21.16
N LYS A 63 12.99 -12.27 -20.09
CA LYS A 63 12.17 -13.48 -19.98
C LYS A 63 10.67 -13.15 -20.01
N ALA A 64 10.22 -12.19 -19.20
CA ALA A 64 8.80 -11.80 -19.14
C ALA A 64 8.32 -11.21 -20.47
N ILE A 65 9.12 -10.34 -21.10
CA ILE A 65 8.77 -9.73 -22.39
C ILE A 65 8.71 -10.79 -23.49
N LYS A 66 9.69 -11.70 -23.57
CA LYS A 66 9.67 -12.80 -24.56
C LYS A 66 8.46 -13.71 -24.38
N ALA A 67 8.12 -14.05 -23.13
CA ALA A 67 6.93 -14.84 -22.83
C ALA A 67 5.64 -14.12 -23.28
N ALA A 68 5.52 -12.83 -22.99
CA ALA A 68 4.35 -12.03 -23.39
C ALA A 68 4.25 -11.88 -24.91
N LEU A 69 5.37 -11.73 -25.62
CA LEU A 69 5.42 -11.66 -27.09
C LEU A 69 5.09 -12.99 -27.76
N ALA A 70 5.39 -14.12 -27.12
CA ALA A 70 5.12 -15.46 -27.65
C ALA A 70 3.64 -15.82 -27.61
N ALA A 71 2.88 -15.29 -26.65
CA ALA A 71 1.47 -15.55 -26.46
C ALA A 71 0.67 -14.25 -26.23
N PRO A 72 0.57 -13.36 -27.24
CA PRO A 72 -0.21 -12.14 -27.11
C PRO A 72 -1.71 -12.48 -26.98
N THR A 73 -2.39 -11.73 -26.12
CA THR A 73 -3.84 -11.78 -25.96
C THR A 73 -4.49 -10.67 -26.80
N THR A 74 -5.75 -10.38 -26.53
CA THR A 74 -6.50 -9.24 -27.07
C THR A 74 -6.97 -8.34 -25.92
N VAL A 75 -7.54 -7.18 -26.25
CA VAL A 75 -8.03 -6.22 -25.24
C VAL A 75 -9.20 -6.85 -24.46
N ASP A 76 -9.14 -6.78 -23.14
CA ASP A 76 -10.20 -7.28 -22.27
C ASP A 76 -11.29 -6.21 -22.10
N LEU A 77 -12.38 -6.37 -22.86
CA LEU A 77 -13.51 -5.44 -22.83
C LEU A 77 -14.23 -5.40 -21.47
N HIS A 78 -14.14 -6.44 -20.64
CA HIS A 78 -14.72 -6.40 -19.29
C HIS A 78 -13.94 -5.44 -18.39
N LEU A 79 -12.60 -5.47 -18.46
CA LEU A 79 -11.75 -4.52 -17.73
C LEU A 79 -11.93 -3.08 -18.25
N VAL A 80 -12.08 -2.91 -19.56
CA VAL A 80 -12.40 -1.60 -20.16
C VAL A 80 -13.74 -1.08 -19.61
N HIS A 81 -14.81 -1.86 -19.69
CA HIS A 81 -16.13 -1.44 -19.19
C HIS A 81 -16.12 -1.16 -17.68
N ALA A 82 -15.32 -1.90 -16.90
CA ALA A 82 -15.15 -1.61 -15.48
C ALA A 82 -14.47 -0.25 -15.24
N GLN A 83 -13.46 0.10 -16.04
CA GLN A 83 -12.81 1.41 -15.99
C GLN A 83 -13.76 2.53 -16.43
N GLU A 84 -14.49 2.33 -17.52
CA GLU A 84 -15.46 3.31 -18.03
C GLU A 84 -16.62 3.53 -17.05
N GLY A 85 -17.13 2.45 -16.44
CA GLY A 85 -18.14 2.53 -15.38
C GLY A 85 -17.65 3.35 -14.19
N ARG A 86 -16.42 3.12 -13.73
CA ARG A 86 -15.79 3.93 -12.66
C ARG A 86 -15.72 5.40 -13.07
N ARG A 87 -15.21 5.68 -14.28
CA ARG A 87 -15.04 7.04 -14.82
C ARG A 87 -16.39 7.77 -14.94
N ALA A 88 -17.42 7.08 -15.39
CA ALA A 88 -18.77 7.61 -15.52
C ALA A 88 -19.35 7.98 -14.15
N VAL A 89 -19.25 7.08 -13.16
CA VAL A 89 -19.73 7.33 -11.79
C VAL A 89 -18.99 8.50 -11.15
N ASP A 90 -17.66 8.54 -11.25
CA ASP A 90 -16.87 9.64 -10.68
C ASP A 90 -17.24 10.98 -11.34
N ARG A 91 -17.50 10.99 -12.66
CA ARG A 91 -18.01 12.16 -13.39
C ARG A 91 -19.41 12.57 -12.91
N LEU A 92 -20.34 11.63 -12.75
CA LEU A 92 -21.70 11.93 -12.29
C LEU A 92 -21.68 12.60 -10.92
N VAL A 93 -20.88 12.08 -9.97
CA VAL A 93 -20.75 12.68 -8.63
C VAL A 93 -20.15 14.09 -8.74
N GLY A 94 -19.08 14.27 -9.50
CA GLY A 94 -18.44 15.58 -9.67
C GLY A 94 -19.38 16.62 -10.26
N PHE A 95 -20.10 16.28 -11.35
CA PHE A 95 -20.99 17.20 -12.06
C PHE A 95 -22.28 17.51 -11.29
N THR A 96 -22.83 16.54 -10.55
CA THR A 96 -24.10 16.75 -9.82
C THR A 96 -23.91 17.42 -8.47
N ILE A 97 -22.84 17.07 -7.73
CA ILE A 97 -22.67 17.52 -6.34
C ILE A 97 -21.85 18.80 -6.24
N SER A 98 -20.83 19.01 -7.08
CA SER A 98 -19.98 20.21 -6.99
C SER A 98 -20.77 21.52 -7.12
N PRO A 99 -21.74 21.68 -8.04
CA PRO A 99 -22.56 22.89 -8.12
C PRO A 99 -23.40 23.15 -6.85
N VAL A 100 -23.79 22.10 -6.13
CA VAL A 100 -24.49 22.23 -4.84
C VAL A 100 -23.54 22.74 -3.76
N LEU A 101 -22.33 22.16 -3.66
CA LEU A 101 -21.31 22.61 -2.72
C LEU A 101 -20.93 24.07 -2.94
N ASN A 102 -20.74 24.46 -4.21
CA ASN A 102 -20.39 25.83 -4.56
C ASN A 102 -21.48 26.84 -4.16
N ARG A 103 -22.76 26.48 -4.32
CA ARG A 103 -23.89 27.34 -3.93
C ARG A 103 -24.12 27.40 -2.42
N LYS A 104 -23.80 26.32 -1.68
CA LYS A 104 -24.14 26.18 -0.25
C LYS A 104 -22.99 26.50 0.70
N LEU A 105 -21.75 26.40 0.25
CA LEU A 105 -20.55 26.54 1.10
C LEU A 105 -19.62 27.64 0.58
N ALA A 106 -18.87 27.36 -0.49
CA ALA A 106 -17.90 28.30 -1.05
C ALA A 106 -17.61 27.99 -2.52
N ALA A 107 -17.30 29.01 -3.31
CA ALA A 107 -16.87 28.86 -4.69
C ALA A 107 -15.51 28.13 -4.78
N GLY A 108 -15.33 27.33 -5.84
CA GLY A 108 -14.12 26.55 -6.08
C GLY A 108 -14.10 25.15 -5.43
N LEU A 109 -15.18 24.73 -4.77
CA LEU A 109 -15.24 23.40 -4.15
C LEU A 109 -15.59 22.30 -5.16
N SER A 110 -14.91 21.17 -5.03
CA SER A 110 -15.14 19.96 -5.84
C SER A 110 -15.63 18.81 -4.95
N ALA A 111 -16.66 18.10 -5.41
CA ALA A 111 -17.08 16.84 -4.82
C ALA A 111 -16.38 15.67 -5.51
N GLY A 112 -15.84 14.74 -4.73
CA GLY A 112 -15.28 13.49 -5.25
C GLY A 112 -15.83 12.31 -4.47
N ARG A 113 -16.32 11.28 -5.17
CA ARG A 113 -16.94 10.09 -4.55
C ARG A 113 -16.07 9.47 -3.46
N VAL A 114 -14.77 9.30 -3.73
CA VAL A 114 -13.80 8.72 -2.79
C VAL A 114 -13.17 9.79 -1.89
N GLN A 115 -12.85 10.97 -2.46
CA GLN A 115 -12.20 12.05 -1.72
C GLN A 115 -13.04 12.55 -0.55
N SER A 116 -14.36 12.71 -0.73
CA SER A 116 -15.25 13.16 0.34
C SER A 116 -15.32 12.17 1.52
N VAL A 117 -15.21 10.86 1.25
CA VAL A 117 -15.16 9.82 2.30
C VAL A 117 -13.83 9.88 3.03
N ALA A 118 -12.71 10.08 2.33
CA ALA A 118 -11.41 10.25 2.96
C ALA A 118 -11.37 11.48 3.88
N VAL A 119 -11.91 12.61 3.42
CA VAL A 119 -12.04 13.84 4.23
C VAL A 119 -12.92 13.58 5.45
N ARG A 120 -14.03 12.83 5.29
CA ARG A 120 -14.91 12.46 6.41
C ARG A 120 -14.14 11.69 7.50
N LEU A 121 -13.29 10.73 7.15
CA LEU A 121 -12.50 9.98 8.14
C LEU A 121 -11.58 10.89 8.97
N VAL A 122 -10.96 11.88 8.33
CA VAL A 122 -10.11 12.88 9.03
C VAL A 122 -10.95 13.75 9.95
N VAL A 123 -12.09 14.24 9.47
CA VAL A 123 -13.01 15.06 10.27
C VAL A 123 -13.59 14.29 11.46
N GLU A 124 -13.93 13.02 11.29
CA GLU A 124 -14.41 12.16 12.38
C GLU A 124 -13.33 11.95 13.45
N ARG A 125 -12.08 11.73 13.05
CA ARG A 125 -10.95 11.67 13.98
C ARG A 125 -10.74 13.00 14.72
N GLU A 126 -10.81 14.12 14.02
CA GLU A 126 -10.66 15.44 14.62
C GLU A 126 -11.77 15.72 15.65
N ARG A 127 -13.01 15.35 15.34
CA ARG A 127 -14.13 15.44 16.30
C ARG A 127 -13.91 14.56 17.53
N GLN A 128 -13.36 13.35 17.37
CA GLN A 128 -13.00 12.49 18.50
C GLN A 128 -11.93 13.15 19.38
N ILE A 129 -10.94 13.81 18.78
CA ILE A 129 -9.90 14.55 19.52
C ILE A 129 -10.52 15.73 20.27
N GLN A 130 -11.41 16.50 19.65
CA GLN A 130 -12.07 17.66 20.28
C GLN A 130 -13.02 17.25 21.40
N GLN A 131 -13.62 16.07 21.32
CA GLN A 131 -14.50 15.50 22.35
C GLN A 131 -13.73 14.73 23.42
N PHE A 132 -12.41 14.56 23.26
CA PHE A 132 -11.59 13.85 24.23
C PHE A 132 -11.46 14.67 25.51
N THR A 133 -11.96 14.13 26.61
CA THR A 133 -11.78 14.72 27.94
C THR A 133 -10.52 14.12 28.55
N ASP A 134 -9.51 14.97 28.78
CA ASP A 134 -8.29 14.57 29.46
C ASP A 134 -8.58 14.01 30.85
N THR A 135 -7.90 12.91 31.19
CA THR A 135 -7.96 12.33 32.54
C THR A 135 -6.56 12.40 33.15
N PHE A 136 -6.47 13.01 34.33
CA PHE A 136 -5.24 13.05 35.08
C PHE A 136 -5.08 11.76 35.89
N THR A 137 -3.91 11.13 35.77
CA THR A 137 -3.59 9.95 36.56
C THR A 137 -2.15 10.00 37.06
N VAL A 138 -1.93 9.49 38.27
CA VAL A 138 -0.63 9.49 38.94
C VAL A 138 -0.15 8.03 39.12
N PRO A 139 0.72 7.53 38.23
CA PRO A 139 1.30 6.20 38.39
C PRO A 139 2.40 6.21 39.46
N VAL A 140 2.46 5.17 40.28
CA VAL A 140 3.59 4.95 41.19
C VAL A 140 4.59 4.00 40.54
N VAL A 141 5.84 4.44 40.48
CA VAL A 141 6.97 3.72 39.90
C VAL A 141 8.09 3.71 40.93
N ALA A 142 8.74 2.56 41.08
CA ALA A 142 9.91 2.38 41.94
C ALA A 142 11.11 1.95 41.10
N THR A 143 12.29 2.41 41.49
CA THR A 143 13.56 1.83 41.04
C THR A 143 14.05 0.93 42.17
N LEU A 144 14.10 -0.36 41.91
CA LEU A 144 14.50 -1.41 42.85
C LEU A 144 15.89 -1.90 42.47
N GLN A 145 16.69 -2.29 43.44
CA GLN A 145 17.99 -2.91 43.20
C GLN A 145 17.92 -4.40 43.54
N THR A 146 18.41 -5.26 42.65
CA THR A 146 18.52 -6.70 42.91
C THR A 146 19.68 -6.97 43.89
N SER A 147 19.75 -8.18 44.44
CA SER A 147 20.88 -8.65 45.24
C SER A 147 22.21 -8.63 44.47
N HIS A 148 22.17 -8.61 43.14
CA HIS A 148 23.35 -8.54 42.27
C HIS A 148 23.70 -7.10 41.85
N GLY A 149 23.01 -6.10 42.39
CA GLY A 149 23.28 -4.68 42.13
C GLY A 149 22.58 -4.11 40.90
N GLU A 150 21.79 -4.91 40.17
CA GLU A 150 21.06 -4.47 38.97
C GLU A 150 19.85 -3.60 39.32
N LEU A 151 19.59 -2.57 38.52
CA LEU A 151 18.43 -1.69 38.71
C LEU A 151 17.23 -2.14 37.89
N LEU A 152 16.08 -2.28 38.54
CA LEU A 152 14.80 -2.65 37.94
C LEU A 152 13.78 -1.53 38.13
N ARG A 153 13.14 -1.11 37.03
CA ARG A 153 12.01 -0.17 37.08
C ARG A 153 10.71 -0.94 37.23
N ALA A 154 10.09 -0.86 38.40
CA ALA A 154 8.80 -1.49 38.68
C ALA A 154 7.68 -0.44 38.67
N ARG A 155 6.54 -0.76 38.05
CA ARG A 155 5.31 0.04 38.12
C ARG A 155 4.29 -0.72 38.97
N ARG A 156 3.59 -0.02 39.87
CA ARG A 156 2.45 -0.58 40.60
C ARG A 156 1.40 -1.12 39.62
N THR A 157 0.94 -2.34 39.84
CA THR A 157 0.03 -3.07 38.93
C THR A 157 -1.42 -2.61 39.03
N ALA A 158 -1.85 -2.13 40.20
CA ALA A 158 -3.18 -1.56 40.40
C ALA A 158 -3.34 -0.20 39.67
N PRO A 159 -4.58 0.22 39.34
CA PRO A 159 -4.85 1.44 38.59
C PRO A 159 -4.13 2.67 39.18
N PRO A 160 -3.58 3.55 38.34
CA PRO A 160 -3.02 4.83 38.78
C PRO A 160 -3.97 5.62 39.70
N PHE A 161 -3.41 6.45 40.58
CA PHE A 161 -4.20 7.31 41.45
C PHE A 161 -4.80 8.48 40.67
N ALA A 162 -5.91 9.04 41.15
CA ALA A 162 -6.57 10.18 40.51
C ALA A 162 -5.90 11.52 40.90
N THR A 163 -5.19 11.57 42.03
CA THR A 163 -4.51 12.78 42.52
C THR A 163 -3.10 12.47 43.02
N VAL A 164 -2.27 13.52 43.12
CA VAL A 164 -0.92 13.43 43.68
C VAL A 164 -0.98 13.08 45.17
N ASP A 165 -1.93 13.64 45.91
CA ASP A 165 -2.09 13.38 47.35
C ASP A 165 -2.39 11.90 47.64
N GLN A 166 -3.24 11.26 46.82
CA GLN A 166 -3.51 9.83 46.92
C GLN A 166 -2.24 8.99 46.71
N ALA A 167 -1.44 9.35 45.71
CA ALA A 167 -0.16 8.68 45.47
C ALA A 167 0.83 8.90 46.61
N GLN A 168 0.93 10.12 47.15
CA GLN A 168 1.80 10.46 48.28
C GLN A 168 1.38 9.75 49.57
N ALA A 169 0.08 9.68 49.86
CA ALA A 169 -0.44 8.95 51.01
C ALA A 169 -0.18 7.44 50.94
N TYR A 170 -0.02 6.91 49.73
CA TYR A 170 0.35 5.51 49.51
C TYR A 170 1.85 5.24 49.75
N LEU A 171 2.75 6.19 49.44
CA LEU A 171 4.21 5.95 49.51
C LEU A 171 4.71 5.44 50.88
N PRO A 172 4.28 6.00 52.04
CA PRO A 172 4.69 5.48 53.34
C PRO A 172 4.23 4.03 53.59
N GLN A 173 3.10 3.62 53.01
CA GLN A 173 2.53 2.27 53.17
C GLN A 173 3.32 1.20 52.40
N VAL A 174 4.08 1.60 51.39
CA VAL A 174 4.90 0.69 50.56
C VAL A 174 6.10 0.14 51.33
N GLY A 175 6.57 0.85 52.37
CA GLY A 175 7.71 0.41 53.17
C GLY A 175 9.02 0.35 52.35
N LEU A 176 9.41 1.45 51.71
CA LEU A 176 10.56 1.54 50.79
C LEU A 176 11.92 1.06 51.38
N GLY A 177 12.03 0.91 52.71
CA GLY A 177 13.21 0.39 53.40
C GLY A 177 13.12 -1.07 53.86
N ALA A 178 11.98 -1.74 53.69
CA ALA A 178 11.75 -3.11 54.18
C ALA A 178 12.28 -4.21 53.25
N GLY A 179 12.78 -3.84 52.06
CA GLY A 179 13.16 -4.78 51.01
C GLY A 179 11.95 -5.34 50.27
N PHE A 180 12.12 -5.64 48.97
CA PHE A 180 11.06 -6.20 48.13
C PHE A 180 11.41 -7.64 47.75
N GLY A 181 10.41 -8.53 47.80
CA GLY A 181 10.51 -9.91 47.33
C GLY A 181 9.86 -10.09 45.96
N VAL A 182 10.42 -10.96 45.13
CA VAL A 182 9.81 -11.36 43.86
C VAL A 182 8.71 -12.38 44.14
N LEU A 183 7.46 -12.02 43.85
CA LEU A 183 6.30 -12.91 44.05
C LEU A 183 6.13 -13.96 42.93
N GLY A 184 6.63 -13.67 41.73
CA GLY A 184 6.54 -14.59 40.60
C GLY A 184 7.30 -14.11 39.38
N VAL A 185 7.86 -15.06 38.62
CA VAL A 185 8.56 -14.80 37.36
C VAL A 185 7.90 -15.63 36.28
N ALA A 186 7.31 -14.97 35.28
CA ALA A 186 6.77 -15.63 34.10
C ALA A 186 7.72 -15.42 32.92
N LYS A 187 8.32 -16.51 32.43
CA LYS A 187 9.07 -16.52 31.17
C LYS A 187 8.22 -17.21 30.11
N LYS A 188 7.83 -16.47 29.09
CA LYS A 188 7.10 -17.01 27.94
C LYS A 188 7.93 -16.80 26.68
N PRO A 189 8.21 -17.85 25.89
CA PRO A 189 8.83 -17.66 24.59
C PRO A 189 7.90 -16.81 23.73
N VAL A 190 8.44 -15.79 23.07
CA VAL A 190 7.72 -14.96 22.11
C VAL A 190 8.35 -15.19 20.76
N GLU A 191 7.56 -15.68 19.81
CA GLU A 191 7.97 -15.80 18.42
C GLU A 191 7.38 -14.62 17.64
N ARG A 192 8.20 -13.98 16.81
CA ARG A 192 7.77 -12.91 15.91
C ARG A 192 7.95 -13.35 14.48
N GLN A 193 6.84 -13.41 13.75
CA GLN A 193 6.88 -13.69 12.32
C GLN A 193 7.29 -12.43 11.53
N PRO A 194 8.11 -12.55 10.48
CA PRO A 194 8.35 -11.48 9.52
C PRO A 194 7.06 -11.00 8.86
N ALA A 195 7.08 -9.76 8.40
CA ALA A 195 6.00 -9.18 7.60
C ALA A 195 5.92 -9.87 6.22
N PRO A 196 4.74 -9.90 5.59
CA PRO A 196 4.59 -10.33 4.20
C PRO A 196 5.38 -9.44 3.24
N ALA A 197 5.48 -9.86 1.98
CA ALA A 197 5.97 -9.02 0.89
C ALA A 197 5.14 -7.73 0.73
N PHE A 198 5.68 -6.76 -0.01
CA PHE A 198 5.04 -5.47 -0.16
C PHE A 198 3.85 -5.53 -1.13
N SER A 199 2.71 -5.01 -0.70
CA SER A 199 1.67 -4.53 -1.60
C SER A 199 1.82 -3.02 -1.77
N THR A 200 1.05 -2.42 -2.68
CA THR A 200 1.04 -0.96 -2.90
C THR A 200 0.87 -0.20 -1.59
N SER A 201 -0.07 -0.64 -0.75
CA SER A 201 -0.39 0.02 0.52
C SER A 201 0.73 -0.13 1.55
N THR A 202 1.31 -1.33 1.71
CA THR A 202 2.34 -1.54 2.72
C THR A 202 3.66 -0.89 2.31
N LEU A 203 3.97 -0.84 1.01
CA LEU A 203 5.11 -0.10 0.47
C LEU A 203 4.99 1.40 0.78
N GLN A 204 3.83 2.00 0.50
CA GLN A 204 3.56 3.41 0.78
C GLN A 204 3.65 3.71 2.29
N GLN A 205 3.03 2.88 3.14
CA GLN A 205 3.07 3.06 4.59
C GLN A 205 4.50 2.97 5.15
N GLU A 206 5.28 1.97 4.74
CA GLU A 206 6.66 1.81 5.20
C GLU A 206 7.58 2.90 4.64
N GLY A 207 7.36 3.36 3.40
CA GLY A 207 8.07 4.50 2.82
C GLY A 207 7.82 5.81 3.60
N VAL A 208 6.57 6.07 4.01
CA VAL A 208 6.23 7.22 4.86
C VAL A 208 6.88 7.08 6.24
N LYS A 209 6.79 5.90 6.85
CA LYS A 209 7.25 5.65 8.23
C LYS A 209 8.78 5.66 8.35
N LYS A 210 9.47 4.95 7.47
CA LYS A 210 10.93 4.73 7.54
C LYS A 210 11.73 5.78 6.78
N LEU A 211 11.28 6.16 5.59
CA LEU A 211 12.01 7.09 4.71
C LEU A 211 11.51 8.53 4.79
N ARG A 212 10.40 8.78 5.51
CA ARG A 212 9.76 10.11 5.63
C ARG A 212 9.36 10.70 4.27
N PHE A 213 9.06 9.86 3.29
CA PHE A 213 8.57 10.28 1.99
C PHE A 213 7.06 10.51 2.01
N THR A 214 6.58 11.41 1.15
CA THR A 214 5.15 11.49 0.84
C THR A 214 4.72 10.26 0.04
N VAL A 215 3.45 9.88 0.11
CA VAL A 215 2.87 8.81 -0.71
C VAL A 215 3.18 8.99 -2.20
N GLN A 216 3.02 10.21 -2.73
CA GLN A 216 3.32 10.54 -4.12
C GLN A 216 4.78 10.21 -4.49
N LYS A 217 5.73 10.70 -3.70
CA LYS A 217 7.16 10.41 -3.90
C LYS A 217 7.48 8.91 -3.89
N VAL A 218 6.85 8.12 -3.01
CA VAL A 218 7.04 6.66 -2.99
C VAL A 218 6.54 6.05 -4.31
N SER A 219 5.33 6.42 -4.75
CA SER A 219 4.76 5.94 -6.02
C SER A 219 5.58 6.36 -7.24
N ASP A 220 6.07 7.60 -7.30
CA ASP A 220 6.89 8.08 -8.42
C ASP A 220 8.23 7.35 -8.53
N LEU A 221 8.87 7.08 -7.39
CA LEU A 221 10.13 6.33 -7.35
C LEU A 221 9.91 4.86 -7.70
N ALA A 222 8.85 4.25 -7.16
CA ALA A 222 8.49 2.89 -7.48
C ALA A 222 8.18 2.75 -8.99
N GLN A 223 7.47 3.69 -9.60
CA GLN A 223 7.21 3.68 -11.04
C GLN A 223 8.51 3.69 -11.84
N LYS A 224 9.47 4.54 -11.47
CA LYS A 224 10.79 4.59 -12.12
C LYS A 224 11.57 3.28 -11.96
N LEU A 225 11.48 2.63 -10.80
CA LEU A 225 12.11 1.34 -10.57
C LEU A 225 11.47 0.24 -11.42
N PHE A 226 10.15 0.23 -11.54
CA PHE A 226 9.41 -0.70 -12.40
C PHE A 226 9.78 -0.50 -13.87
N GLU A 227 9.70 0.74 -14.36
CA GLU A 227 10.08 1.11 -15.73
C GLU A 227 11.56 0.81 -16.05
N GLY A 228 12.42 0.87 -15.02
CA GLY A 228 13.83 0.47 -15.10
C GLY A 228 14.08 -1.04 -14.99
N GLY A 229 13.05 -1.87 -14.79
CA GLY A 229 13.16 -3.33 -14.65
C GLY A 229 13.77 -3.79 -13.32
N HIS A 230 13.70 -2.97 -12.27
CA HIS A 230 14.29 -3.27 -10.96
C HIS A 230 13.32 -3.91 -9.98
N ILE A 231 12.01 -3.74 -10.18
CA ILE A 231 10.95 -4.29 -9.32
C ILE A 231 9.76 -4.75 -10.18
N THR A 232 8.89 -5.55 -9.57
CA THR A 232 7.59 -5.95 -10.11
C THR A 232 6.59 -4.78 -10.13
N TYR A 233 5.43 -5.01 -10.74
CA TYR A 233 4.42 -3.98 -10.96
C TYR A 233 3.88 -3.39 -9.66
N ILE A 234 3.95 -2.06 -9.56
CA ILE A 234 3.80 -1.34 -8.29
C ILE A 234 2.35 -1.20 -7.81
N ARG A 235 1.36 -1.48 -8.66
CA ARG A 235 -0.07 -1.39 -8.33
C ARG A 235 -0.66 -2.78 -8.11
N THR A 236 -0.22 -3.40 -7.03
CA THR A 236 -0.63 -4.74 -6.59
C THR A 236 -1.26 -4.68 -5.20
N ASP A 237 -2.31 -5.46 -4.98
CA ASP A 237 -2.86 -5.77 -3.65
C ASP A 237 -2.44 -7.16 -3.15
N SER A 238 -1.70 -7.90 -3.98
CA SER A 238 -1.13 -9.20 -3.67
C SER A 238 0.11 -9.07 -2.81
N VAL A 239 0.34 -10.08 -1.99
CA VAL A 239 1.58 -10.28 -1.21
C VAL A 239 2.28 -11.59 -1.62
N ASN A 240 1.82 -12.22 -2.70
CA ASN A 240 2.38 -13.48 -3.19
C ASN A 240 3.69 -13.24 -3.94
N LEU A 241 4.63 -14.17 -3.75
CA LEU A 241 5.87 -14.22 -4.53
C LEU A 241 5.78 -15.37 -5.54
N SER A 242 6.34 -15.19 -6.73
CA SER A 242 6.56 -16.30 -7.67
C SER A 242 7.51 -17.35 -7.09
N GLY A 243 7.47 -18.54 -7.69
CA GLY A 243 8.48 -19.57 -7.43
C GLY A 243 9.90 -19.07 -7.69
N GLU A 244 10.09 -18.35 -8.81
CA GLU A 244 11.39 -17.76 -9.17
C GLU A 244 11.86 -16.72 -8.13
N ALA A 245 11.00 -15.79 -7.72
CA ALA A 245 11.33 -14.82 -6.67
C ALA A 245 11.67 -15.51 -5.33
N THR A 246 10.95 -16.59 -5.00
CA THR A 246 11.19 -17.38 -3.78
C THR A 246 12.55 -18.09 -3.82
N GLU A 247 12.91 -18.69 -4.96
CA GLU A 247 14.20 -19.35 -5.17
C GLU A 247 15.37 -18.36 -5.11
N GLN A 248 15.21 -17.19 -5.76
CA GLN A 248 16.20 -16.12 -5.71
C GLN A 248 16.38 -15.58 -4.27
N ALA A 249 15.28 -15.37 -3.54
CA ALA A 249 15.33 -14.97 -2.15
C ALA A 249 16.01 -16.03 -1.27
N GLN A 250 15.72 -17.33 -1.49
CA GLN A 250 16.38 -18.43 -0.79
C GLN A 250 17.89 -18.43 -1.02
N ALA A 251 18.33 -18.28 -2.27
CA ALA A 251 19.74 -18.23 -2.64
C ALA A 251 20.44 -17.05 -1.95
N GLN A 252 19.84 -15.86 -1.99
CA GLN A 252 20.39 -14.65 -1.36
C GLN A 252 20.46 -14.77 0.16
N ILE A 253 19.42 -15.28 0.81
CA ILE A 253 19.38 -15.48 2.26
C ILE A 253 20.44 -16.52 2.68
N THR A 254 20.55 -17.62 1.95
CA THR A 254 21.54 -18.66 2.24
C THR A 254 22.97 -18.15 2.07
N ALA A 255 23.23 -17.35 1.03
CA ALA A 255 24.54 -16.75 0.79
C ALA A 255 24.93 -15.72 1.85
N GLN A 256 23.98 -14.90 2.31
CA GLN A 256 24.26 -13.81 3.25
C GLN A 256 24.23 -14.23 4.72
N PHE A 257 23.33 -15.14 5.09
CA PHE A 257 23.06 -15.50 6.49
C PHE A 257 23.37 -16.98 6.81
N GLY A 258 23.71 -17.79 5.82
CA GLY A 258 24.06 -19.20 5.97
C GLY A 258 22.87 -20.16 5.83
N ALA A 259 23.18 -21.45 5.78
CA ALA A 259 22.19 -22.51 5.66
C ALA A 259 21.23 -22.56 6.88
N GLY A 260 19.96 -22.86 6.63
CA GLY A 260 18.92 -22.98 7.67
C GLY A 260 18.25 -21.67 8.08
N GLN A 261 18.67 -20.51 7.52
CA GLN A 261 18.03 -19.21 7.76
C GLN A 261 16.85 -18.92 6.82
N PHE A 262 16.61 -19.78 5.83
CA PHE A 262 15.49 -19.67 4.92
C PHE A 262 14.33 -20.58 5.34
N GLN A 263 13.12 -20.03 5.31
CA GLN A 263 11.88 -20.76 5.46
C GLN A 263 10.91 -20.28 4.39
N ALA A 264 10.49 -21.16 3.49
CA ALA A 264 9.48 -20.86 2.49
C ALA A 264 8.16 -20.49 3.17
N ARG A 265 7.56 -19.37 2.74
CA ARG A 265 6.32 -18.85 3.30
C ARG A 265 5.38 -18.50 2.14
N GLN A 266 4.16 -18.99 2.23
CA GLN A 266 3.07 -18.56 1.36
C GLN A 266 2.10 -17.73 2.19
N THR A 267 1.95 -16.47 1.82
CA THR A 267 1.04 -15.54 2.48
C THR A 267 -0.26 -15.49 1.70
N LYS A 268 -1.37 -15.93 2.28
CA LYS A 268 -2.68 -15.83 1.62
C LYS A 268 -3.05 -14.36 1.40
N ASN A 269 -3.45 -14.02 0.18
CA ASN A 269 -4.05 -12.73 -0.14
C ASN A 269 -5.39 -12.56 0.59
N LYS A 270 -5.84 -11.32 0.75
CA LYS A 270 -7.17 -11.01 1.28
C LYS A 270 -8.24 -11.35 0.23
N ASP A 271 -9.44 -11.73 0.70
CA ASP A 271 -10.59 -12.00 -0.17
C ASP A 271 -10.89 -10.81 -1.09
N GLY A 272 -11.00 -11.07 -2.39
CA GLY A 272 -11.30 -10.06 -3.40
C GLY A 272 -10.09 -9.26 -3.91
N ALA A 273 -8.87 -9.64 -3.54
CA ALA A 273 -7.67 -9.14 -4.20
C ALA A 273 -7.70 -9.48 -5.70
N GLN A 274 -7.17 -8.61 -6.56
CA GLN A 274 -6.96 -8.97 -7.96
C GLN A 274 -5.83 -10.00 -8.01
N GLU A 275 -6.19 -11.29 -7.97
CA GLU A 275 -5.28 -12.45 -7.86
C GLU A 275 -4.24 -12.58 -9.00
N ALA A 276 -4.22 -11.64 -9.95
CA ALA A 276 -3.36 -11.65 -11.13
C ALA A 276 -1.98 -11.01 -10.92
N HIS A 277 -1.62 -10.63 -9.69
CA HIS A 277 -0.40 -9.85 -9.42
C HIS A 277 0.53 -10.52 -8.39
N GLU A 278 1.82 -10.40 -8.62
CA GLU A 278 2.89 -10.71 -7.66
C GLU A 278 3.27 -9.47 -6.85
N ALA A 279 4.02 -9.68 -5.77
CA ALA A 279 4.52 -8.66 -4.85
C ALA A 279 5.98 -8.26 -5.13
#